data_AF-A0A957RJK3-F1
#
_entry.id   AF-A0A957RJK3-F1
#
_cell.length_a   1.000
_cell.length_b   1.000
_cell.length_c   1.000
_cell.angle_alpha   90.00
_cell.angle_beta   90.00
_cell.angle_gamma   90.00
#
_symmetry.space_group_name_H-M   'P 1'
#
loop_
_entity.id
_entity.type
_entity.pdbx_description
1 polymer ?
#
loop_
_entity_poly.entity_id
_entity_poly.type
_entity_poly.pdbx_seq_one_letter_code
_entity_poly.pdbx_strand_id
1 'polypeptide(L)'
;GEGAPAGSRGESSPYVQAYMTDANFDKLEALEAWSAARSRTLGELAHAWLLAQPQVSSVISGATKLAHVQSNVTGANWALTAEELAEVNAILG
;
A
#
# COMPACT_ATOMS: atom_id res chain seq x y z
N GLY A 1 10.28 0.30 13.26
CA GLY A 1 9.11 1.20 13.18
C GLY A 1 9.25 2.38 14.13
N GLU A 2 9.04 3.60 13.66
CA GLU A 2 8.83 4.75 14.53
C GLU A 2 7.44 4.66 15.19
N GLY A 3 7.26 5.29 16.36
CA GLY A 3 5.97 5.34 17.04
C GLY A 3 4.90 6.07 16.22
N ALA A 4 3.62 5.86 16.57
CA ALA A 4 2.52 6.54 15.89
C ALA A 4 2.68 8.08 15.99
N PRO A 5 2.55 8.84 14.87
CA PRO A 5 2.60 10.30 14.93
C PRO A 5 1.53 10.87 15.85
N ALA A 6 1.86 11.95 16.56
CA ALA A 6 0.92 12.65 17.45
C ALA A 6 -0.31 13.15 16.67
N GLY A 7 -1.50 12.93 17.22
CA GLY A 7 -2.79 13.24 16.61
C GLY A 7 -3.23 12.27 15.51
N SER A 8 -2.45 11.22 15.22
CA SER A 8 -2.82 10.21 14.22
C SER A 8 -3.83 9.20 14.79
N ARG A 9 -4.51 8.47 13.89
CA ARG A 9 -5.37 7.34 14.32
C ARG A 9 -4.57 6.22 14.98
N GLY A 10 -3.28 6.09 14.68
CA GLY A 10 -2.40 5.10 15.33
C GLY A 10 -2.14 5.38 16.81
N GLU A 11 -2.29 6.63 17.25
CA GLU A 11 -2.14 7.00 18.67
C GLU A 11 -3.37 6.60 19.50
N SER A 12 -4.57 6.73 18.93
CA SER A 12 -5.84 6.69 19.69
C SER A 12 -6.76 5.52 19.36
N SER A 13 -6.56 4.81 18.24
CA SER A 13 -7.44 3.73 17.80
C SER A 13 -6.85 2.35 18.10
N PRO A 14 -7.44 1.56 19.03
CA PRO A 14 -7.00 0.19 19.31
C PRO A 14 -7.05 -0.71 18.06
N TYR A 15 -8.01 -0.45 17.17
CA TYR A 15 -8.11 -1.14 15.89
C TYR A 15 -6.87 -0.92 15.03
N VAL A 16 -6.37 0.32 14.90
CA VAL A 16 -5.17 0.62 14.11
C VAL A 16 -3.93 0.06 14.79
N GLN A 17 -3.82 0.20 16.12
CA GLN A 17 -2.70 -0.31 16.89
C GLN A 17 -2.53 -1.83 16.77
N ALA A 18 -3.63 -2.58 16.64
CA ALA A 18 -3.58 -4.02 16.42
C ALA A 18 -2.85 -4.41 15.11
N TYR A 19 -2.77 -3.50 14.12
CA TYR A 19 -2.01 -3.72 12.88
C TYR A 19 -0.57 -3.21 12.97
N MET A 20 -0.18 -2.47 14.00
CA MET A 20 1.16 -1.93 14.19
C MET A 20 2.10 -2.96 14.83
N THR A 21 2.17 -4.15 14.25
CA THR A 21 3.03 -5.26 14.70
C THR A 21 4.33 -5.28 13.90
N ASP A 22 5.40 -5.79 14.51
CA ASP A 22 6.70 -5.93 13.83
C ASP A 22 6.57 -6.73 12.52
N ALA A 23 5.81 -7.83 12.53
CA ALA A 23 5.56 -8.62 11.33
C ALA A 23 4.88 -7.85 10.19
N ASN A 24 3.99 -6.89 10.51
CA ASN A 24 3.39 -6.04 9.48
C ASN A 24 4.37 -4.95 9.02
N PHE A 25 5.23 -4.44 9.90
CA PHE A 25 6.31 -3.53 9.52
C PHE A 25 7.35 -4.21 8.62
N ASP A 26 7.71 -5.46 8.89
CA ASP A 26 8.63 -6.24 8.03
C ASP A 26 8.06 -6.40 6.61
N LYS A 27 6.75 -6.69 6.50
CA LYS A 27 6.05 -6.74 5.21
C LYS A 27 6.02 -5.39 4.53
N LEU A 28 5.78 -4.32 5.28
CA LEU A 28 5.78 -2.95 4.76
C LEU A 28 7.15 -2.61 4.17
N GLU A 29 8.24 -2.87 4.90
CA GLU A 29 9.62 -2.64 4.44
C GLU A 29 9.95 -3.45 3.18
N ALA A 30 9.53 -4.72 3.12
CA ALA A 30 9.71 -5.56 1.95
C ALA A 30 8.96 -5.04 0.71
N LEU A 31 7.70 -4.60 0.88
CA LEU A 31 6.90 -4.02 -0.20
C LEU A 31 7.44 -2.65 -0.65
N GLU A 32 7.95 -1.84 0.28
CA GLU A 32 8.61 -0.57 -0.05
C GLU A 32 9.85 -0.81 -0.90
N ALA A 33 10.73 -1.73 -0.50
CA ALA A 33 11.92 -2.09 -1.27
C ALA A 33 11.55 -2.62 -2.66
N TRP A 34 10.54 -3.50 -2.74
CA TRP A 34 10.06 -4.08 -3.99
C TRP A 34 9.50 -3.01 -4.96
N SER A 35 8.76 -2.04 -4.43
CA SER A 35 8.20 -0.92 -5.20
C SER A 35 9.29 0.04 -5.67
N ALA A 36 10.23 0.38 -4.78
CA ALA A 36 11.34 1.28 -5.06
C ALA A 36 12.25 0.73 -6.17
N ALA A 37 12.50 -0.59 -6.19
CA ALA A 37 13.26 -1.25 -7.27
C ALA A 37 12.65 -1.04 -8.66
N ARG A 38 11.34 -0.73 -8.73
CA ARG A 38 10.59 -0.46 -9.96
C ARG A 38 10.33 1.03 -10.19
N SER A 39 10.98 1.91 -9.42
CA SER A 39 10.76 3.37 -9.44
C SER A 39 9.30 3.75 -9.17
N ARG A 40 8.62 2.99 -8.30
CA ARG A 40 7.23 3.22 -7.89
C ARG A 40 7.12 3.38 -6.39
N THR A 41 6.03 4.00 -5.94
CA THR A 41 5.74 4.17 -4.51
C THR A 41 4.90 3.02 -3.96
N LEU A 42 4.96 2.77 -2.65
CA LEU A 42 4.09 1.79 -2.00
C LEU A 42 2.59 2.11 -2.18
N GLY A 43 2.24 3.41 -2.18
CA GLY A 43 0.86 3.85 -2.42
C GLY A 43 0.37 3.53 -3.82
N GLU A 44 1.25 3.62 -4.83
CA GLU A 44 0.95 3.20 -6.20
C GLU A 44 0.77 1.68 -6.28
N LEU A 45 1.65 0.91 -5.61
CA LEU A 45 1.55 -0.55 -5.54
C LEU A 45 0.21 -0.98 -4.92
N ALA A 46 -0.21 -0.35 -3.82
CA ALA A 46 -1.46 -0.68 -3.16
C ALA A 46 -2.68 -0.51 -4.10
N HIS A 47 -2.69 0.54 -4.93
CA HIS A 47 -3.74 0.75 -5.92
C HIS A 47 -3.66 -0.30 -7.04
N ALA A 48 -2.47 -0.52 -7.59
CA ALA A 48 -2.23 -1.49 -8.66
C ALA A 48 -2.64 -2.91 -8.24
N TRP A 49 -2.29 -3.31 -7.02
CA TRP A 49 -2.62 -4.63 -6.47
C TRP A 49 -4.13 -4.82 -6.31
N LEU A 50 -4.84 -3.81 -5.81
CA LEU A 50 -6.31 -3.87 -5.70
C LEU A 50 -6.97 -3.96 -7.07
N LEU A 51 -6.50 -3.20 -8.06
CA LEU A 51 -7.04 -3.22 -9.42
C LEU A 51 -6.70 -4.51 -10.19
N ALA A 52 -5.64 -5.23 -9.78
CA ALA A 52 -5.30 -6.54 -10.34
C ALA A 52 -6.27 -7.65 -9.87
N GLN A 53 -7.11 -7.40 -8.87
CA GLN A 53 -8.06 -8.39 -8.36
C GLN A 53 -9.32 -8.45 -9.24
N PRO A 54 -9.70 -9.61 -9.79
CA PRO A 54 -10.86 -9.71 -10.69
C PRO A 54 -12.19 -9.38 -9.98
N GLN A 55 -12.27 -9.58 -8.66
CA GLN A 55 -13.44 -9.21 -7.86
C GLN A 55 -13.56 -7.72 -7.55
N VAL A 56 -12.54 -6.89 -7.84
CA VAL A 56 -12.54 -5.46 -7.49
C VAL A 56 -12.98 -4.64 -8.70
N SER A 57 -14.18 -4.06 -8.63
CA SER A 57 -14.70 -3.20 -9.70
C SER A 57 -14.13 -1.77 -9.66
N SER A 58 -13.79 -1.27 -8.47
CA SER A 58 -13.28 0.09 -8.27
C SER A 58 -12.54 0.21 -6.94
N VAL A 59 -11.57 1.12 -6.86
CA VAL A 59 -10.82 1.45 -5.66
C VAL A 59 -11.29 2.81 -5.14
N ILE A 60 -11.79 2.86 -3.91
CA ILE A 60 -12.23 4.10 -3.27
C ILE A 60 -11.01 4.73 -2.58
N SER A 61 -10.56 5.87 -3.09
CA SER A 61 -9.36 6.54 -2.57
C SER A 61 -9.69 7.91 -1.96
N GLY A 62 -9.28 8.11 -0.71
CA GLY A 62 -9.37 9.42 -0.06
C GLY A 62 -8.21 10.33 -0.45
N ALA A 63 -8.50 11.56 -0.89
CA ALA A 63 -7.48 12.55 -1.22
C ALA A 63 -7.79 13.89 -0.55
N THR A 64 -6.85 14.39 0.26
CA THR A 64 -6.93 15.70 0.89
C THR A 64 -6.06 16.74 0.18
N LYS A 65 -5.23 16.31 -0.77
CA LYS A 65 -4.32 17.14 -1.58
C LYS A 65 -4.31 16.62 -3.01
N LEU A 66 -4.05 17.51 -3.98
CA LEU A 66 -3.97 17.15 -5.40
C LEU A 66 -2.93 16.07 -5.69
N ALA A 67 -1.78 16.11 -5.01
CA ALA A 67 -0.72 15.11 -5.16
C ALA A 67 -1.20 13.69 -4.86
N HIS A 68 -2.15 13.51 -3.94
CA HIS A 68 -2.71 12.17 -3.66
C HIS A 68 -3.54 11.67 -4.83
N VAL A 69 -4.32 12.54 -5.48
CA VAL A 69 -5.10 12.18 -6.68
C VAL A 69 -4.15 11.75 -7.80
N GLN A 70 -3.06 12.48 -8.01
CA GLN A 70 -2.06 12.15 -9.03
C GLN A 70 -1.38 10.80 -8.76
N SER A 71 -1.03 10.51 -7.50
CA SER A 71 -0.47 9.22 -7.10
C SER A 71 -1.47 8.07 -7.31
N ASN A 72 -2.74 8.26 -6.95
CA ASN A 72 -3.79 7.25 -7.16
C ASN A 72 -3.97 6.93 -8.65
N VAL A 73 -4.00 7.95 -9.51
CA VAL A 73 -4.09 7.78 -10.97
C VAL A 73 -2.85 7.09 -11.53
N THR A 74 -1.66 7.42 -11.00
CA THR A 74 -0.40 6.80 -11.44
C THR A 74 -0.36 5.31 -11.08
N GLY A 75 -0.83 4.95 -9.88
CA GLY A 75 -0.99 3.56 -9.46
C GLY A 75 -2.04 2.81 -10.30
N ALA A 76 -3.15 3.47 -10.66
CA ALA A 76 -4.17 2.86 -11.51
C ALA A 76 -3.68 2.53 -12.93
N ASN A 77 -2.66 3.22 -13.42
CA ASN A 77 -2.03 2.95 -14.72
C ASN A 77 -0.92 1.88 -14.64
N TRP A 78 -0.65 1.32 -13.46
CA TRP A 78 0.32 0.26 -13.29
C TRP A 78 -0.38 -1.10 -13.33
N ALA A 79 -0.36 -1.72 -14.50
CA ALA A 79 -0.79 -3.11 -14.65
C ALA A 79 0.33 -4.03 -14.14
N LEU A 80 0.09 -4.73 -13.03
CA LEU A 80 1.01 -5.76 -12.53
C LEU A 80 0.99 -6.96 -13.47
N THR A 81 2.17 -7.48 -13.79
CA THR A 81 2.31 -8.79 -14.43
C THR A 81 1.90 -9.93 -13.49
N ALA A 82 1.68 -11.13 -14.02
CA ALA A 82 1.31 -12.29 -13.21
C ALA A 82 2.44 -12.64 -12.22
N GLU A 83 3.68 -12.50 -12.66
CA GLU A 83 4.89 -12.72 -11.86
C GLU A 83 5.00 -11.69 -10.74
N GLU A 84 4.80 -10.40 -11.03
CA GLU A 84 4.82 -9.34 -10.03
C GLU A 84 3.71 -9.50 -8.99
N LEU A 85 2.51 -9.87 -9.42
CA LEU A 85 1.41 -10.14 -8.51
C LEU A 85 1.72 -11.32 -7.58
N ALA A 86 2.37 -12.37 -8.11
CA ALA A 86 2.80 -13.51 -7.31
C ALA A 86 3.89 -13.13 -6.28
N GLU A 87 4.88 -12.31 -6.68
CA GLU A 87 5.91 -11.79 -5.77
C GLU A 87 5.30 -10.97 -4.63
N VAL A 88 4.37 -10.06 -4.95
CA VAL A 88 3.69 -9.22 -3.95
C VAL A 88 2.85 -10.08 -3.00
N ASN A 89 2.11 -11.07 -3.53
CA ASN A 89 1.33 -11.98 -2.70
C ASN A 89 2.21 -12.82 -1.77
N ALA A 90 3.40 -13.24 -2.22
CA ALA A 90 4.34 -13.97 -1.38
C ALA A 90 4.85 -13.12 -0.20
N ILE A 91 5.01 -11.80 -0.38
CA ILE A 91 5.36 -10.88 0.72
C ILE A 91 4.18 -10.70 1.68
N LEU A 92 2.95 -10.61 1.16
CA LEU A 92 1.74 -10.42 1.97
C LEU A 92 1.41 -11.64 2.84
N GLY A 93 1.75 -12.84 2.39
CA GLY A 93 1.56 -14.10 3.12
C GLY A 93 0.19 -14.71 2.91
#